data_AF-A0AAV4UDN1-F1
#
_entry.id   AF-A0AAV4UDN1-F1
#
_cell.length_a   1.000
_cell.length_b   1.000
_cell.length_c   1.000
_cell.angle_alpha   90.00
_cell.angle_beta   90.00
_cell.angle_gamma   90.00
#
_symmetry.space_group_name_H-M   'P 1'
#
loop_
_entity.id
_entity.type
_entity.pdbx_description
1 polymer ?
#
loop_
_entity_poly.entity_id
_entity_poly.type
_entity_poly.pdbx_seq_one_letter_code
_entity_poly.pdbx_strand_id
1 'polypeptide(L)' 'MGDPRDDTTVVDPSLRVKGTKGLRVVDASVMPILPSGTTRIPTIMVAEKASDIIKETINCPQVAFE' A
#
# COMPACT_ATOMS: atom_id res chain seq x y z
N MET A 1 -5.16 -4.57 6.15
CA MET A 1 -5.75 -3.45 5.39
C MET A 1 -7.25 -3.49 5.55
N GLY A 2 -7.91 -2.38 5.85
CA GLY A 2 -9.35 -2.39 6.16
C GLY A 2 -9.94 -0.99 6.38
N ASP A 3 -11.14 -0.93 6.97
CA ASP A 3 -11.78 0.33 7.34
C ASP A 3 -10.92 1.05 8.39
N PRO A 4 -10.52 2.32 8.18
CA PRO A 4 -9.73 3.07 9.15
C PRO A 4 -10.39 3.23 10.52
N ARG A 5 -11.72 3.10 10.59
CA ARG A 5 -12.53 3.18 11.83
C ARG A 5 -12.55 1.88 12.61
N ASP A 6 -12.13 0.77 11.99
CA ASP A 6 -11.93 -0.49 12.69
C ASP A 6 -10.64 -0.39 13.53
N ASP A 7 -10.74 -0.76 14.81
CA ASP A 7 -9.63 -0.71 15.76
C ASP A 7 -8.57 -1.78 15.46
N THR A 8 -8.92 -2.85 14.78
CA THR A 8 -7.99 -3.91 14.36
C THR A 8 -7.22 -3.55 13.08
N THR A 9 -7.60 -2.47 12.39
CA THR A 9 -6.97 -2.05 11.14
C THR A 9 -5.68 -1.26 11.38
N VAL A 10 -4.57 -1.75 10.82
CA VAL A 10 -3.24 -1.10 10.88
C VAL A 10 -3.00 -0.15 9.69
N VAL A 11 -3.46 -0.52 8.50
CA VAL A 11 -3.32 0.28 7.28
C VAL A 11 -4.66 0.49 6.58
N ASP A 12 -4.88 1.68 6.04
CA ASP A 12 -6.06 2.02 5.25
C ASP A 12 -6.01 1.40 3.83
N PRO A 13 -7.08 1.51 3.02
CA PRO A 13 -7.09 1.00 1.64
C PRO A 13 -6.08 1.68 0.69
N SER A 14 -5.50 2.81 1.09
CA SER A 14 -4.39 3.50 0.40
C SER A 14 -3.02 3.14 0.99
N LEU A 15 -2.96 2.09 1.79
CA LEU A 15 -1.78 1.51 2.44
C LEU A 15 -1.07 2.44 3.43
N ARG A 16 -1.75 3.50 3.90
CA ARG A 16 -1.20 4.44 4.89
C ARG A 16 -1.33 3.85 6.28
N VAL A 17 -0.27 3.98 7.08
CA VAL A 17 -0.25 3.50 8.47
C VAL A 17 -1.10 4.42 9.36
N LYS A 18 -2.06 3.84 10.08
CA LYS A 18 -2.93 4.58 11.01
C LYS A 18 -2.06 5.27 12.09
N GLY A 19 -2.31 6.56 12.32
CA GLY A 19 -1.58 7.36 13.31
C GLY A 19 -0.21 7.90 12.83
N THR A 20 0.27 7.52 11.65
CA THR A 20 1.58 7.95 11.14
C THR A 20 1.44 8.72 9.83
N LYS A 21 2.15 9.85 9.70
CA LYS A 21 2.16 10.65 8.47
C LYS A 21 3.32 10.22 7.57
N GLY A 22 3.09 10.22 6.26
CA GLY A 22 4.13 9.96 5.26
C GLY A 22 4.64 8.52 5.18
N LEU A 23 4.07 7.58 5.95
CA LEU A 23 4.48 6.17 5.96
C LEU A 23 3.41 5.28 5.32
N ARG A 24 3.87 4.37 4.46
CA ARG A 24 3.07 3.29 3.89
C ARG A 24 3.79 1.95 4.05
N VAL A 25 3.02 0.88 4.13
CA VAL A 25 3.53 -0.51 4.13
C VAL A 25 3.01 -1.21 2.89
N VAL A 26 3.91 -1.81 2.11
CA VAL A 26 3.58 -2.48 0.85
C VAL A 26 4.26 -3.85 0.85
N ASP A 27 3.54 -4.84 1.35
CA ASP A 27 4.04 -6.22 1.54
C ASP A 27 2.85 -7.17 1.78
N ALA A 28 3.08 -8.48 1.79
CA ALA A 28 2.10 -9.50 2.14
C ALA A 28 1.40 -9.25 3.48
N SER A 29 2.09 -8.65 4.45
CA SER A 29 1.55 -8.29 5.77
C SER A 29 0.30 -7.40 5.74
N VAL A 30 0.02 -6.70 4.64
CA VAL A 30 -1.18 -5.84 4.56
C VAL A 30 -2.44 -6.60 4.16
N MET A 31 -2.30 -7.82 3.63
CA MET A 31 -3.42 -8.64 3.16
C MET A 31 -4.28 -9.08 4.36
N PRO A 32 -5.57 -8.71 4.43
CA PRO A 32 -6.41 -9.07 5.57
C PRO A 32 -6.74 -10.57 5.63
N ILE A 33 -6.77 -11.23 4.47
CA ILE A 33 -7.04 -12.65 4.33
C ILE A 33 -6.02 -13.21 3.35
N LEU A 34 -5.49 -14.39 3.66
CA LEU A 34 -4.55 -15.07 2.78
C LEU A 34 -5.26 -15.50 1.48
N PRO A 35 -4.79 -15.06 0.31
CA PRO A 35 -5.34 -15.52 -0.97
C PRO A 35 -4.95 -16.97 -1.24
N SER A 36 -5.78 -17.68 -1.99
CA SER A 36 -5.48 -19.04 -2.45
C SER A 36 -4.26 -19.05 -3.38
N GLY A 37 -3.36 -20.02 -3.18
CA GLY A 37 -2.15 -20.20 -3.98
C GLY A 37 -0.92 -19.49 -3.40
N THR A 38 0.08 -19.24 -4.25
CA THR A 38 1.37 -18.70 -3.82
C THR A 38 1.28 -17.21 -3.50
N THR A 39 1.57 -16.83 -2.25
CA THR A 39 1.55 -15.44 -1.74
C THR A 39 2.42 -14.44 -2.50
N ARG A 40 3.46 -14.92 -3.19
CA ARG A 40 4.33 -14.07 -4.01
C ARG A 40 3.58 -13.32 -5.11
N ILE A 41 2.62 -13.97 -5.78
CA ILE A 41 1.85 -13.33 -6.86
C ILE A 41 1.01 -12.15 -6.33
N PRO A 42 0.12 -12.33 -5.33
CA PRO A 42 -0.68 -11.24 -4.80
C PRO A 42 0.18 -10.17 -4.11
N THR A 43 1.34 -10.52 -3.54
CA THR A 43 2.29 -9.52 -3.02
C THR A 43 2.81 -8.60 -4.12
N ILE A 44 3.19 -9.16 -5.27
CA ILE A 44 3.60 -8.36 -6.44
C ILE A 44 2.43 -7.51 -6.93
N MET A 45 1.21 -8.06 -7.02
CA MET A 45 0.04 -7.30 -7.46
C MET A 45 -0.31 -6.13 -6.52
N VAL A 46 -0.15 -6.32 -5.20
CA VAL A 46 -0.28 -5.24 -4.20
C VAL A 46 0.79 -4.17 -4.45
N ALA A 47 2.04 -4.58 -4.70
CA ALA A 47 3.13 -3.65 -4.97
C ALA A 47 2.88 -2.82 -6.26
N GLU A 48 2.42 -3.46 -7.33
CA GLU A 48 2.04 -2.79 -8.57
C GLU A 48 0.96 -1.73 -8.32
N LYS A 49 -0.13 -2.11 -7.64
CA LYS A 49 -1.22 -1.18 -7.33
C LYS A 49 -0.77 -0.05 -6.38
N ALA A 50 0.08 -0.36 -5.42
CA ALA A 50 0.65 0.62 -4.52
C ALA A 50 1.50 1.66 -5.25
N SER A 51 2.23 1.24 -6.29
CA SER A 51 3.04 2.15 -7.11
C SER A 51 2.17 3.24 -7.75
N ASP A 52 0.99 2.88 -8.25
CA ASP A 52 0.02 3.82 -8.84
C ASP A 52 -0.50 4.80 -7.80
N ILE A 53 -0.96 4.29 -6.64
CA ILE A 53 -1.43 5.13 -5.53
C ILE A 53 -0.34 6.11 -5.07
N ILE A 54 0.92 5.66 -5.01
CA ILE A 54 2.04 6.50 -4.60
C ILE A 54 2.32 7.57 -5.65
N LYS A 55 2.38 7.22 -6.94
CA LYS A 55 2.57 8.19 -8.04
C LYS A 55 1.46 9.24 -8.08
N GLU A 56 0.21 8.86 -7.81
CA GLU A 56 -0.92 9.80 -7.76
C GLU A 56 -0.87 10.75 -6.56
N THR A 57 -0.21 10.36 -5.47
CA THR A 57 -0.24 11.10 -4.20
C THR A 57 1.04 11.84 -3.85
N ILE A 58 2.14 11.54 -4.55
CA ILE A 58 3.42 12.24 -4.38
C ILE A 58 3.61 13.19 -5.56
N ASN A 59 3.78 14.48 -5.25
CA ASN A 59 4.25 15.43 -6.24
C ASN A 59 5.78 15.28 -6.36
N CYS A 60 6.22 14.34 -7.18
CA CYS A 60 7.65 14.16 -7.46
C CYS A 60 8.05 15.24 -8.49
N PRO A 61 9.02 16.13 -8.18
CA PRO A 61 9.55 17.01 -9.21
C PRO A 61 10.12 16.14 -10.32
N GLN A 62 9.59 16.27 -11.54
CA GLN A 62 10.14 15.56 -12.68
C GLN A 62 11.54 16.11 -12.92
N VAL A 63 12.54 15.29 -12.59
CA VAL A 63 13.92 15.55 -13.01
C VAL A 63 13.92 15.35 -14.51
N ALA A 64 13.89 16.47 -15.25
CA ALA A 64 14.20 16.47 -16.65
C ALA A 64 15.67 16.05 -16.79
N PHE A 65 15.89 14.87 -17.32
CA PHE A 65 17.21 14.48 -17.79
C PHE A 65 17.41 15.19 -19.12
N GLU A 66 18.14 16.31 -19.11
CA GLU A 66 18.76 16.92 -20.30
C GLU A 66 20.00 16.10 -20.72
#